data_AF-A0A0N5BZP1-F1
#
_entry.id   AF-A0A0N5BZP1-F1
#
_cell.length_a   1.000
_cell.length_b   1.000
_cell.length_c   1.000
_cell.angle_alpha   90.00
_cell.angle_beta   90.00
_cell.angle_gamma   90.00
#
_symmetry.space_group_name_H-M   'P 1'
#
loop_
_entity.id
_entity.type
_entity.pdbx_description
1 polymer ?
#
loop_
_entity_poly.entity_id
_entity_poly.type
_entity_poly.pdbx_seq_one_letter_code
_entity_poly.pdbx_strand_id
1 'polypeptide(L)'
;MTSISDSIAELRKCQWYWGGISSREAEDLLATQPPGTFLVRDSRNENYIYSLTFKTEDNIIHSRLAKYNGYYCLGGPHSLIKSQSIIQFIEKTIEYSKNIRQHCLLMHSNDHLNNGAEQIFLLYPLKRTNLMPSLKYWCRISVRNHIVDVGRIKSLPIPIILQKYLMEKKYLMIS
;
A
#
# COMPACT_ATOMS: atom_id res chain seq x y z
N MET A 1 2.01 17.29 -23.74
CA MET A 1 0.99 16.22 -23.69
C MET A 1 1.70 14.94 -23.34
N THR A 2 1.74 14.58 -22.06
CA THR A 2 2.30 13.29 -21.61
C THR A 2 1.31 12.19 -21.96
N SER A 3 1.75 11.22 -22.76
CA SER A 3 0.95 10.06 -23.16
C SER A 3 0.54 9.27 -21.92
N ILE A 4 -0.69 8.76 -21.92
CA ILE A 4 -1.27 7.94 -20.84
C ILE A 4 -0.32 6.75 -20.47
N SER A 5 0.47 6.27 -21.42
CA SER A 5 1.48 5.20 -21.26
C SER A 5 2.54 5.50 -20.20
N ASP A 6 2.97 6.76 -20.09
CA ASP A 6 4.06 7.14 -19.19
C ASP A 6 3.58 7.16 -17.73
N SER A 7 2.32 7.52 -17.52
CA SER A 7 1.70 7.59 -16.18
C SER A 7 1.54 6.22 -15.51
N ILE A 8 1.23 5.16 -16.27
CA ILE A 8 1.06 3.79 -15.73
C ILE A 8 2.43 3.18 -15.38
N ALA A 9 3.45 3.42 -16.20
CA ALA A 9 4.80 2.95 -15.93
C ALA A 9 5.37 3.59 -14.66
N GLU A 10 5.13 4.89 -14.45
CA GLU A 10 5.49 5.59 -13.21
C GLU A 10 4.68 5.08 -12.01
N LEU A 11 3.36 4.88 -12.18
CA LEU A 11 2.49 4.36 -11.12
C LEU A 11 2.94 2.97 -10.65
N ARG A 12 3.39 2.10 -11.56
CA ARG A 12 3.92 0.77 -11.21
C ARG A 12 5.19 0.82 -10.36
N LYS A 13 5.95 1.93 -10.40
CA LYS A 13 7.13 2.15 -9.54
C LYS A 13 6.71 2.56 -8.12
N CYS A 14 5.53 3.14 -7.95
CA CYS A 14 4.99 3.51 -6.65
C CYS A 14 4.70 2.26 -5.81
N GLN A 15 5.40 2.11 -4.69
CA GLN A 15 5.28 0.92 -3.84
C GLN A 15 3.93 0.79 -3.13
N TRP A 16 3.18 1.88 -3.04
CA TRP A 16 1.82 1.95 -2.47
C TRP A 16 0.72 1.62 -3.48
N TYR A 17 1.07 1.41 -4.75
CA TYR A 17 0.14 0.94 -5.77
C TYR A 17 0.22 -0.59 -5.87
N TRP A 18 -0.92 -1.24 -5.64
CA TRP A 18 -1.06 -2.68 -5.55
C TRP A 18 -1.68 -3.33 -6.79
N GLY A 19 -2.07 -2.54 -7.79
CA GLY A 19 -2.67 -3.06 -9.02
C GLY A 19 -4.00 -3.76 -8.78
N GLY A 20 -4.23 -4.87 -9.48
CA GLY A 20 -5.51 -5.57 -9.58
C GLY A 20 -5.97 -6.37 -8.36
N ILE A 21 -5.47 -6.08 -7.15
CA ILE A 21 -5.95 -6.77 -5.93
C ILE A 21 -7.43 -6.47 -5.66
N SER A 22 -8.11 -7.43 -5.06
CA SER A 22 -9.50 -7.34 -4.62
C SER A 22 -9.69 -6.41 -3.42
N SER A 23 -10.95 -6.02 -3.15
CA SER A 23 -11.29 -5.32 -1.91
C SER A 23 -10.93 -6.15 -0.68
N ARG A 24 -11.24 -7.45 -0.71
CA ARG A 24 -10.96 -8.39 0.38
C ARG A 24 -9.47 -8.55 0.66
N GLU A 25 -8.65 -8.75 -0.39
CA GLU A 25 -7.19 -8.78 -0.23
C GLU A 25 -6.66 -7.47 0.36
N ALA A 26 -7.20 -6.32 -0.08
CA ALA A 26 -6.83 -5.04 0.51
C ALA A 26 -7.23 -4.91 1.99
N GLU A 27 -8.39 -5.46 2.37
CA GLU A 27 -8.84 -5.51 3.77
C GLU A 27 -7.89 -6.38 4.61
N ASP A 28 -7.57 -7.59 4.14
CA ASP A 28 -6.66 -8.52 4.82
C ASP A 28 -5.28 -7.88 5.04
N LEU A 29 -4.77 -7.16 4.03
CA LEU A 29 -3.50 -6.44 4.09
C LEU A 29 -3.49 -5.29 5.10
N LEU A 30 -4.62 -4.63 5.31
CA LEU A 30 -4.76 -3.47 6.20
C LEU A 30 -5.22 -3.84 7.61
N ALA A 31 -5.79 -5.02 7.83
CA ALA A 31 -6.38 -5.44 9.10
C ALA A 31 -5.39 -5.38 10.28
N THR A 32 -4.10 -5.63 10.02
CA THR A 32 -3.03 -5.62 11.03
C THR A 32 -2.22 -4.33 11.05
N GLN A 33 -2.60 -3.33 10.24
CA GLN A 33 -1.87 -2.08 10.10
C GLN A 33 -2.47 -0.99 11.00
N PRO A 34 -1.68 0.01 11.42
CA PRO A 34 -2.22 1.10 12.23
C PRO A 34 -3.21 1.98 11.44
N PRO A 35 -4.14 2.65 12.13
CA PRO A 35 -5.00 3.68 11.53
C PRO A 35 -4.21 4.71 10.74
N GLY A 36 -4.81 5.17 9.64
CA GLY A 36 -4.19 6.05 8.66
C GLY A 36 -3.29 5.34 7.64
N THR A 37 -3.16 4.01 7.72
CA THR A 37 -2.51 3.21 6.69
C THR A 37 -3.42 3.05 5.48
N PHE A 38 -2.87 3.17 4.27
CA PHE A 38 -3.64 3.10 3.04
C PHE A 38 -2.89 2.45 1.88
N LEU A 39 -3.63 2.02 0.87
CA LEU A 39 -3.10 1.56 -0.41
C LEU A 39 -3.98 2.01 -1.57
N VAL A 40 -3.40 2.07 -2.77
CA VAL A 40 -4.13 2.31 -4.01
C VAL A 40 -4.14 1.02 -4.82
N ARG A 41 -5.29 0.67 -5.39
CA ARG A 41 -5.51 -0.50 -6.23
C ARG A 41 -6.40 -0.15 -7.41
N ASP A 42 -6.51 -1.05 -8.38
CA ASP A 42 -7.45 -0.91 -9.48
C ASP A 42 -8.89 -1.03 -8.95
N SER A 43 -9.81 -0.27 -9.55
CA SER A 43 -11.23 -0.47 -9.23
C SER A 43 -11.79 -1.66 -10.00
N ARG A 44 -12.72 -2.39 -9.38
CA ARG A 44 -13.54 -3.40 -10.05
C ARG A 44 -14.79 -2.80 -10.70
N ASN A 45 -15.01 -1.50 -10.53
CA ASN A 45 -16.15 -0.79 -11.12
C ASN A 45 -15.71 -0.15 -12.45
N GLU A 46 -16.46 -0.39 -13.52
CA GLU A 46 -16.12 0.08 -14.86
C GLU A 46 -16.05 1.62 -14.97
N ASN A 47 -16.73 2.35 -14.09
CA ASN A 47 -16.76 3.81 -14.08
C ASN A 47 -15.55 4.44 -13.37
N TYR A 48 -14.68 3.64 -12.75
CA TYR A 48 -13.54 4.14 -11.98
C TYR A 48 -12.28 3.34 -12.28
N ILE A 49 -11.16 4.02 -12.48
CA ILE A 49 -9.89 3.33 -12.78
C ILE A 49 -9.24 2.83 -11.48
N TYR A 50 -9.31 3.64 -10.41
CA TYR A 50 -8.59 3.37 -9.16
C TYR A 50 -9.51 3.41 -7.95
N SER A 51 -9.12 2.69 -6.91
CA SER A 51 -9.73 2.72 -5.59
C SER A 51 -8.65 2.91 -4.53
N LEU A 52 -8.89 3.85 -3.62
CA LEU A 52 -8.10 4.09 -2.43
C LEU A 52 -8.73 3.31 -1.28
N THR A 53 -7.99 2.39 -0.68
CA THR A 53 -8.44 1.64 0.50
C THR A 53 -7.59 2.05 1.70
N PHE A 54 -8.21 2.36 2.83
CA PHE A 54 -7.49 2.83 4.00
C PHE A 54 -8.13 2.36 5.30
N LYS A 55 -7.30 2.26 6.35
CA LYS A 55 -7.67 1.85 7.70
C LYS A 55 -7.98 3.10 8.54
N THR A 56 -9.18 3.13 9.12
CA THR A 56 -9.55 4.06 10.20
C THR A 56 -9.47 3.35 11.54
N GLU A 57 -9.74 4.06 12.63
CA GLU A 57 -9.82 3.45 13.98
C GLU A 57 -10.82 2.29 13.98
N ASP A 58 -12.01 2.53 13.44
CA ASP A 58 -13.12 1.59 13.53
C ASP A 58 -13.13 0.57 12.39
N ASN A 59 -12.81 0.99 11.16
CA ASN A 59 -13.12 0.20 9.97
C ASN A 59 -12.04 0.31 8.86
N ILE A 60 -12.22 -0.47 7.80
CA ILE A 60 -11.48 -0.31 6.54
C ILE A 60 -12.46 0.25 5.51
N ILE A 61 -12.06 1.31 4.82
CA ILE A 61 -12.92 2.04 3.90
C ILE A 61 -12.35 1.98 2.49
N HIS A 62 -13.23 1.77 1.52
CA HIS A 62 -12.90 1.81 0.10
C HIS A 62 -13.52 3.03 -0.55
N SER A 63 -12.69 3.97 -0.99
CA SER A 63 -13.12 5.13 -1.75
C SER A 63 -12.69 5.00 -3.21
N ARG A 64 -13.63 5.22 -4.13
CA ARG A 64 -13.30 5.24 -5.56
C ARG A 64 -12.74 6.62 -5.91
N LEU A 65 -11.60 6.65 -6.60
CA LEU A 65 -10.98 7.91 -7.02
C LEU A 65 -11.64 8.38 -8.31
N ALA A 66 -12.54 9.34 -8.17
CA ALA A 66 -13.19 10.00 -9.29
C ALA A 66 -12.23 10.94 -10.01
N LYS A 67 -12.48 11.19 -11.30
CA LYS A 67 -11.75 12.18 -12.09
C LYS A 67 -12.75 13.22 -12.64
N TYR A 68 -12.71 14.44 -12.10
CA TYR A 68 -13.57 15.55 -12.55
C TYR A 68 -12.73 16.60 -13.25
N ASN A 69 -13.15 17.02 -14.45
CA ASN A 69 -12.44 18.00 -15.29
C ASN A 69 -10.94 17.69 -15.45
N GLY A 70 -10.58 16.40 -15.49
CA GLY A 70 -9.19 15.95 -15.62
C GLY A 70 -8.43 15.79 -14.30
N TYR A 71 -9.02 16.10 -13.14
CA TYR A 71 -8.38 16.03 -11.82
C TYR A 71 -8.91 14.86 -10.99
N TYR A 72 -8.01 14.05 -10.45
CA TYR A 72 -8.32 13.10 -9.39
C TYR A 72 -8.64 13.82 -8.09
N CYS A 73 -9.67 13.35 -7.39
CA CYS A 73 -10.06 13.88 -6.10
C CYS A 73 -10.77 12.84 -5.23
N LEU A 74 -10.91 13.16 -3.94
CA LEU A 74 -11.58 12.33 -2.95
C LEU A 74 -12.94 12.96 -2.57
N GLY A 75 -14.04 12.21 -2.63
CA GLY A 75 -15.35 12.69 -2.16
C GLY A 75 -16.08 13.67 -3.08
N GLY A 76 -15.62 13.88 -4.33
CA GLY A 76 -16.34 14.66 -5.34
C GLY A 76 -15.63 15.93 -5.83
N PRO A 77 -16.26 16.74 -6.69
CA PRO A 77 -15.63 17.90 -7.36
C PRO A 77 -15.22 19.03 -6.39
N HIS A 78 -15.82 19.09 -5.20
CA HIS A 78 -15.51 20.07 -4.16
C HIS A 78 -14.38 19.63 -3.21
N SER A 79 -13.67 18.54 -3.53
CA SER A 79 -12.53 18.09 -2.73
C SER A 79 -11.47 19.17 -2.61
N LEU A 80 -10.96 19.35 -1.39
CA LEU A 80 -9.88 20.30 -1.08
C LEU A 80 -8.57 19.93 -1.79
N ILE A 81 -8.35 18.62 -1.99
CA ILE A 81 -7.14 18.08 -2.60
C ILE A 81 -7.51 17.53 -3.97
N LYS A 82 -6.83 18.01 -5.00
CA LYS A 82 -7.00 17.54 -6.37
C LYS A 82 -5.71 17.62 -7.17
N SER A 83 -5.51 16.69 -8.10
CA SER A 83 -4.39 16.74 -9.03
C SER A 83 -4.69 16.01 -10.34
N GLN A 84 -4.07 16.41 -11.44
CA GLN A 84 -4.22 15.72 -12.73
C GLN A 84 -3.47 14.37 -12.77
N SER A 85 -2.45 14.21 -11.92
CA SER A 85 -1.71 12.97 -11.71
C SER A 85 -2.12 12.31 -10.39
N ILE A 86 -2.38 11.01 -10.43
CA ILE A 86 -2.69 10.22 -9.22
C ILE A 86 -1.52 10.21 -8.25
N ILE A 87 -0.28 10.18 -8.75
CA ILE A 87 0.93 10.17 -7.92
C ILE A 87 1.00 11.47 -7.13
N GLN A 88 0.90 12.61 -7.82
CA GLN A 88 0.89 13.92 -7.19
C GLN A 88 -0.33 14.12 -6.27
N PHE A 89 -1.48 13.54 -6.62
CA PHE A 89 -2.66 13.56 -5.76
C PHE A 89 -2.34 12.88 -4.42
N ILE A 90 -1.83 11.65 -4.44
CA ILE A 90 -1.47 10.91 -3.22
C ILE A 90 -0.39 11.64 -2.42
N GLU A 91 0.65 12.17 -3.07
CA GLU A 91 1.71 12.93 -2.40
C GLU A 91 1.14 14.15 -1.66
N LYS A 92 0.31 14.96 -2.34
CA LYS A 92 -0.37 16.11 -1.74
C LYS A 92 -1.31 15.69 -0.61
N THR A 93 -2.01 14.57 -0.76
CA THR A 93 -2.91 14.05 0.26
C THR A 93 -2.16 13.63 1.53
N ILE A 94 -1.01 12.97 1.40
CA ILE A 94 -0.15 12.64 2.54
C ILE A 94 0.38 13.92 3.19
N GLU A 95 0.88 14.86 2.40
CA GLU A 95 1.41 16.13 2.90
C GLU A 95 0.35 16.93 3.66
N TYR A 96 -0.86 17.03 3.10
CA TYR A 96 -1.99 17.69 3.73
C TYR A 96 -2.38 16.99 5.04
N SER A 97 -2.42 15.65 5.06
CA SER A 97 -2.71 14.86 6.26
C SER A 97 -1.66 15.01 7.36
N LYS A 98 -0.40 15.31 7.00
CA LYS A 98 0.70 15.53 7.96
C LYS A 98 0.72 16.93 8.55
N ASN A 99 0.40 17.94 7.74
CA ASN A 99 0.70 19.32 8.11
C ASN A 99 -0.29 19.94 9.08
N ILE A 100 -1.57 19.54 9.12
CA ILE A 100 -2.54 20.17 10.04
C ILE A 100 -3.62 19.15 10.45
N ARG A 101 -4.15 19.36 11.67
CA ARG A 101 -5.45 18.95 12.24
C ARG A 101 -6.68 19.23 11.33
N GLN A 102 -6.58 18.96 10.03
CA GLN A 102 -7.58 19.23 9.01
C GLN A 102 -7.83 17.98 8.18
N HIS A 103 -9.11 17.62 8.12
CA HIS A 103 -9.56 16.31 7.71
C HIS A 103 -9.81 16.27 6.21
N CYS A 104 -9.41 15.18 5.54
CA CYS A 104 -10.00 14.86 4.24
C CYS A 104 -11.42 14.38 4.50
N LEU A 105 -12.42 15.18 4.10
CA LEU A 105 -13.82 14.79 4.24
C LEU A 105 -14.18 13.82 3.12
N LEU A 106 -14.47 12.57 3.47
CA LEU A 106 -15.24 11.70 2.61
C LEU A 106 -16.71 11.88 2.90
N MET A 107 -17.50 12.13 1.85
CA MET A 107 -18.95 12.08 1.92
C MET A 107 -19.41 10.69 1.50
N HIS A 108 -19.91 9.90 2.45
CA HIS A 108 -20.59 8.64 2.14
C HIS A 108 -22.05 8.94 1.82
N SER A 109 -22.55 8.50 0.66
CA SER A 109 -23.93 8.77 0.23
C SER A 109 -24.98 7.84 0.85
N ASN A 110 -24.60 6.88 1.70
CA ASN A 110 -25.50 5.82 2.14
C ASN A 110 -25.44 5.64 3.67
N ASP A 111 -26.11 6.51 4.43
CA ASP A 111 -26.89 6.09 5.59
C ASP A 111 -27.78 7.23 6.10
N HIS A 112 -29.07 6.96 6.25
CA HIS A 112 -30.15 7.91 6.54
C HIS A 112 -30.13 8.54 7.95
N LEU A 113 -29.01 8.48 8.68
CA LEU A 113 -28.91 8.96 10.07
C LEU A 113 -27.74 9.88 10.36
N ASN A 114 -26.72 9.95 9.49
CA ASN A 114 -25.58 10.84 9.67
C ASN A 114 -25.27 11.53 8.35
N ASN A 115 -25.26 12.86 8.33
CA ASN A 115 -24.64 13.63 7.24
C ASN A 115 -23.13 13.31 7.26
N GLY A 116 -22.77 12.24 6.57
CA GLY A 116 -21.56 11.43 6.79
C GLY A 116 -20.33 12.01 6.14
N ALA A 117 -19.83 13.11 6.72
CA ALA A 117 -18.50 13.61 6.45
C ALA A 117 -17.51 12.91 7.41
N GLU A 118 -16.86 11.84 6.95
CA GLU A 118 -15.85 11.16 7.75
C GLU A 118 -14.50 11.85 7.61
N GLN A 119 -13.85 12.06 8.75
CA GLN A 119 -12.57 12.72 8.85
C GLN A 119 -11.44 11.71 8.70
N ILE A 120 -10.72 11.76 7.59
CA ILE A 120 -9.73 10.73 7.26
C ILE A 120 -8.33 11.29 7.16
N PHE A 121 -7.39 10.51 7.68
CA PHE A 121 -5.96 10.78 7.62
C PHE A 121 -5.29 9.71 6.77
N LEU A 122 -4.61 10.11 5.70
CA LEU A 122 -3.88 9.21 4.82
C LEU A 122 -2.38 9.41 5.06
N LEU A 123 -1.87 8.74 6.09
CA LEU A 123 -0.55 9.02 6.66
C LEU A 123 0.50 8.03 6.17
N TYR A 124 0.14 6.75 6.14
CA TYR A 124 1.10 5.65 5.98
C TYR A 124 0.79 4.86 4.70
N PRO A 125 1.49 5.12 3.59
CA PRO A 125 1.35 4.30 2.40
C PRO A 125 1.85 2.88 2.68
N LEU A 126 0.96 1.88 2.57
CA LEU A 126 1.31 0.46 2.68
C LEU A 126 2.09 0.05 1.43
N LYS A 127 3.40 -0.17 1.61
CA LYS A 127 4.31 -0.53 0.52
C LYS A 127 4.31 -2.04 0.31
N ARG A 128 4.29 -2.49 -0.95
CA ARG A 128 4.49 -3.92 -1.32
C ARG A 128 5.73 -4.52 -0.68
N THR A 129 6.83 -3.77 -0.64
CA THR A 129 8.10 -4.20 -0.01
C THR A 129 8.00 -4.48 1.48
N ASN A 130 7.02 -3.93 2.19
CA ASN A 130 6.86 -4.21 3.62
C ASN A 130 6.43 -5.67 3.87
N LEU A 131 5.83 -6.29 2.86
CA LEU A 131 5.26 -7.64 2.95
C LEU A 131 6.08 -8.68 2.18
N MET A 132 7.07 -8.24 1.39
CA MET A 132 7.97 -9.13 0.68
C MET A 132 9.28 -9.33 1.46
N PRO A 133 9.62 -10.57 1.84
CA PRO A 133 10.94 -10.85 2.38
C PRO A 133 12.01 -10.49 1.34
N SER A 134 13.13 -9.95 1.81
CA SER A 134 14.25 -9.61 0.91
C SER A 134 14.75 -10.83 0.12
N LEU A 135 15.33 -10.63 -1.06
CA LEU A 135 16.01 -11.72 -1.79
C LEU A 135 17.05 -12.43 -0.91
N LYS A 136 17.75 -11.69 -0.05
CA LYS A 136 18.67 -12.24 0.96
C LYS A 136 17.99 -13.27 1.87
N TYR A 137 16.76 -13.00 2.29
CA TYR A 137 15.95 -13.92 3.09
C TYR A 137 15.54 -15.16 2.29
N TRP A 138 15.04 -14.98 1.06
CA TRP A 138 14.66 -16.09 0.19
C TRP A 138 15.84 -17.00 -0.15
N CYS A 139 17.01 -16.43 -0.47
CA CYS A 139 18.23 -17.20 -0.65
C CYS A 139 18.58 -18.00 0.60
N ARG A 140 18.42 -17.43 1.79
CA ARG A 140 18.63 -18.16 3.04
C ARG A 140 17.67 -19.33 3.20
N ILE A 141 16.37 -19.14 2.96
CA ILE A 141 15.40 -20.23 3.03
C ILE A 141 15.74 -21.33 2.02
N SER A 142 16.04 -20.96 0.77
CA SER A 142 16.45 -21.92 -0.26
C SER A 142 17.68 -22.73 0.15
N VAL A 143 18.73 -22.07 0.66
CA VAL A 143 19.94 -22.76 1.15
C VAL A 143 19.61 -23.65 2.36
N ARG A 144 18.81 -23.18 3.31
CA ARG A 144 18.45 -23.93 4.53
C ARG A 144 17.56 -25.14 4.24
N ASN A 145 16.75 -25.10 3.19
CA ASN A 145 15.94 -26.24 2.75
C ASN A 145 16.81 -27.37 2.14
N HIS A 146 17.97 -27.03 1.57
CA HIS A 146 18.90 -28.01 0.99
C HIS A 146 20.04 -28.41 1.94
N ILE A 147 20.43 -27.52 2.86
CA ILE A 147 21.55 -27.70 3.78
C ILE A 147 21.06 -27.46 5.21
N VAL A 148 20.67 -28.56 5.85
CA VAL A 148 20.21 -28.56 7.25
C VAL A 148 21.39 -28.55 8.22
N ASP A 149 22.47 -29.26 7.88
CA ASP A 149 23.65 -29.39 8.73
C ASP A 149 24.45 -28.08 8.84
N VAL A 150 24.63 -27.63 10.08
CA VAL A 150 25.39 -26.43 10.43
C VAL A 150 26.87 -26.58 10.06
N GLY A 151 27.41 -27.81 10.13
CA GLY A 151 28.78 -28.10 9.70
C GLY A 151 28.99 -27.76 8.22
N ARG A 152 28.09 -28.25 7.36
CA ARG A 152 28.08 -27.93 5.93
C ARG A 152 27.88 -26.44 5.62
N ILE A 153 27.10 -25.72 6.41
CA ILE A 153 26.94 -24.26 6.23
C ILE A 153 28.27 -23.53 6.48
N LYS A 154 29.05 -23.96 7.48
CA LYS A 154 30.36 -23.36 7.80
C LYS A 154 31.41 -23.62 6.72
N SER A 155 31.29 -24.72 5.97
CA SER A 155 32.21 -25.06 4.88
C SER A 155 31.85 -24.41 3.54
N LEU A 156 30.74 -23.66 3.45
CA LEU A 156 30.37 -22.98 2.21
C LEU A 156 31.40 -21.90 1.83
N PRO A 157 31.74 -21.75 0.54
CA PRO A 157 32.68 -20.75 0.04
C PRO A 157 32.04 -19.36 -0.03
N ILE A 158 31.49 -18.91 1.10
CA ILE A 158 30.83 -17.62 1.26
C ILE A 158 31.39 -16.89 2.49
N PRO A 159 31.33 -15.55 2.54
CA PRO A 159 31.79 -14.78 3.69
C PRO A 159 31.16 -15.22 5.02
N ILE A 160 31.95 -15.19 6.10
CA ILE A 160 31.53 -15.62 7.45
C ILE A 160 30.25 -14.93 7.94
N ILE A 161 30.02 -13.68 7.53
CA ILE A 161 28.81 -12.92 7.91
C ILE A 161 27.54 -13.53 7.30
N LEU A 162 27.64 -14.08 6.07
CA LEU A 162 26.54 -14.79 5.43
C LEU A 162 26.35 -16.17 6.04
N GLN A 163 27.44 -16.87 6.40
CA GLN A 163 27.33 -18.13 7.15
C GLN A 163 26.59 -17.92 8.48
N LYS A 164 26.96 -16.89 9.26
CA LYS A 164 26.26 -16.51 10.50
C LYS A 164 24.78 -16.22 10.25
N TYR A 165 24.48 -15.45 9.21
CA TYR A 165 23.10 -15.16 8.81
C TYR A 165 22.31 -16.43 8.47
N LEU A 166 22.88 -17.38 7.72
CA LEU A 166 22.24 -18.67 7.40
C LEU A 166 21.97 -19.49 8.67
N MET A 167 22.92 -19.52 9.61
CA MET A 167 22.85 -20.33 10.84
C MET A 167 21.90 -19.77 11.91
N GLU A 168 21.54 -18.50 11.83
CA GLU A 168 20.69 -17.84 12.83
C GLU A 168 19.33 -18.55 12.95
N LYS A 169 18.78 -18.69 14.17
CA LYS A 169 17.52 -19.42 14.40
C LYS A 169 16.28 -18.52 14.34
N LYS A 170 16.42 -17.22 14.60
CA LYS A 170 15.33 -16.26 14.83
C LYS A 170 14.39 -16.02 13.63
N TYR A 171 14.80 -16.41 12.41
CA TYR A 171 14.11 -16.02 11.18
C TYR A 171 13.59 -17.19 10.34
N LEU A 172 13.68 -18.43 10.86
CA LEU A 172 13.03 -19.58 10.22
C LEU A 172 11.57 -19.60 10.67
N MET A 173 10.70 -18.88 9.95
CA MET A 173 9.27 -19.17 10.03
C MET A 173 9.07 -20.47 9.26
N ILE A 174 9.04 -21.58 10.00
CA ILE A 174 8.70 -22.88 9.47
C ILE A 174 7.20 -22.82 9.20
N SER A 175 6.80 -22.92 7.93
CA SER A 175 5.43 -23.16 7.50
C SER A 175 4.98 -24.56 7.89
#